data_AF-A0A0K8S8R3-F1
#
_entry.id   AF-A0A0K8S8R3-F1
#
_cell.length_a   1.000
_cell.length_b   1.000
_cell.length_c   1.000
_cell.angle_alpha   90.00
_cell.angle_beta   90.00
_cell.angle_gamma   90.00
#
_symmetry.space_group_name_H-M   'P 1'
#
loop_
_entity.id
_entity.type
_entity.pdbx_description
1 polymer ?
#
loop_
_entity_poly.entity_id
_entity_poly.type
_entity_poly.pdbx_seq_one_letter_code
_entity_poly.pdbx_strand_id
1 'polypeptide(L)'
;MTIRRMVARRGTPYSLHSDNATTFKVADRELFSRFSLEEVNQFLSSRSIRWSYIPPGAPHMGGAWERMVRTVKEVLKVVLKERAPSDETLLTVFAEAENIVNSRTLTHLSIDPQEEGCLTPNHFLVGHSGAQSPCPGGGNTSAKLRRFAQQLADRFWNRWVSEYLPTLARRTKWFDRAPPLEKGTVV
;
A
#
# COMPACT_ATOMS: atom_id res chain seq x y z
N MET A 1 -18.39 1.42 -2.83
CA MET A 1 -17.78 2.78 -2.75
C MET A 1 -16.25 2.79 -2.82
N THR A 2 -15.54 1.86 -2.16
CA THR A 2 -14.06 1.83 -2.12
C THR A 2 -13.40 1.76 -3.50
N ILE A 3 -13.86 0.84 -4.38
CA ILE A 3 -13.33 0.70 -5.74
C ILE A 3 -13.53 2.00 -6.54
N ARG A 4 -14.70 2.65 -6.44
CA ARG A 4 -14.96 3.95 -7.09
C ARG A 4 -13.98 5.03 -6.63
N ARG A 5 -13.69 5.12 -5.32
CA ARG A 5 -12.69 6.06 -4.76
C ARG A 5 -11.27 5.73 -5.22
N MET A 6 -10.93 4.45 -5.41
CA MET A 6 -9.64 4.05 -5.96
C MET A 6 -9.51 4.48 -7.42
N VAL A 7 -10.53 4.16 -8.24
CA VAL A 7 -10.57 4.52 -9.66
C VAL A 7 -10.51 6.03 -9.86
N ALA A 8 -11.22 6.80 -9.04
CA ALA A 8 -11.18 8.25 -9.09
C ALA A 8 -9.81 8.85 -8.70
N ARG A 9 -9.05 8.19 -7.81
CA ARG A 9 -7.74 8.67 -7.35
C ARG A 9 -6.56 8.23 -8.22
N ARG A 10 -6.64 7.03 -8.82
CA ARG A 10 -5.50 6.36 -9.47
C ARG A 10 -5.76 5.99 -10.93
N GLY A 11 -6.97 6.22 -11.43
CA GLY A 11 -7.42 5.72 -12.74
C GLY A 11 -7.96 4.30 -12.68
N THR A 12 -8.52 3.85 -13.80
CA THR A 12 -9.15 2.53 -13.91
C THR A 12 -8.08 1.43 -14.02
N PRO A 13 -8.01 0.46 -13.09
CA PRO A 13 -7.06 -0.64 -13.19
C PRO A 13 -7.46 -1.61 -14.31
N TYR A 14 -6.47 -2.22 -14.96
CA TYR A 14 -6.73 -3.29 -15.94
C TYR A 14 -7.15 -4.60 -15.27
N SER A 15 -6.51 -4.96 -14.16
CA SER A 15 -6.83 -6.17 -13.39
C SER A 15 -6.96 -5.88 -11.91
N LEU A 16 -7.83 -6.64 -11.23
CA LEU A 16 -8.03 -6.59 -9.79
C LEU A 16 -7.84 -8.00 -9.23
N HIS A 17 -7.01 -8.12 -8.19
CA HIS A 17 -6.75 -9.40 -7.53
C HIS A 17 -7.30 -9.36 -6.10
N SER A 18 -8.05 -10.39 -5.69
CA SER A 18 -8.58 -10.53 -4.33
C SER A 18 -8.56 -11.97 -3.83
N ASP A 19 -8.74 -12.14 -2.52
CA ASP A 19 -9.08 -13.44 -1.95
C ASP A 19 -10.55 -13.82 -2.26
N ASN A 20 -10.93 -15.03 -1.86
CA ASN A 20 -12.27 -15.57 -2.05
C ASN A 20 -13.30 -15.11 -1.00
N ALA A 21 -13.04 -14.03 -0.26
CA ALA A 21 -13.99 -13.54 0.74
C ALA A 21 -15.34 -13.17 0.10
N THR A 22 -16.42 -13.47 0.81
CA THR A 22 -17.79 -13.25 0.34
C THR A 22 -18.06 -11.78 0.00
N THR A 23 -17.45 -10.85 0.74
CA THR A 23 -17.54 -9.41 0.47
C THR A 23 -17.01 -9.05 -0.92
N PHE A 24 -15.90 -9.65 -1.36
CA PHE A 24 -15.37 -9.39 -2.70
C PHE A 24 -16.24 -10.01 -3.79
N LYS A 25 -16.79 -11.21 -3.58
CA LYS A 25 -17.74 -11.83 -4.52
C LYS A 25 -19.03 -11.00 -4.69
N VAL A 26 -19.53 -10.41 -3.60
CA VAL A 26 -20.68 -9.50 -3.67
C VAL A 26 -20.30 -8.20 -4.38
N ALA A 27 -19.12 -7.64 -4.11
CA ALA A 27 -18.64 -6.43 -4.77
C ALA A 27 -18.42 -6.64 -6.28
N ASP A 28 -17.85 -7.77 -6.68
CA ASP A 28 -17.71 -8.22 -8.06
C ASP A 28 -19.08 -8.30 -8.74
N ARG A 29 -20.03 -8.99 -8.11
CA ARG A 29 -21.41 -9.04 -8.60
C ARG A 29 -22.02 -7.64 -8.73
N GLU A 30 -21.91 -6.75 -7.74
CA GLU A 30 -22.48 -5.40 -7.82
C GLU A 30 -21.80 -4.54 -8.90
N LEU A 31 -20.49 -4.69 -9.06
CA LEU A 31 -19.71 -3.97 -10.07
C LEU A 31 -20.16 -4.38 -11.47
N PHE A 32 -20.41 -5.67 -11.70
CA PHE A 32 -20.78 -6.20 -13.01
C PHE A 32 -22.29 -6.36 -13.25
N SER A 33 -23.14 -6.29 -12.21
CA SER A 33 -24.59 -6.47 -12.35
C SER A 33 -25.35 -5.24 -12.85
N ARG A 34 -24.77 -4.04 -12.71
CA ARG A 34 -25.39 -2.78 -13.20
C ARG A 34 -25.21 -2.56 -14.70
N PHE A 35 -24.58 -3.51 -15.37
CA PHE A 35 -24.21 -3.40 -16.75
C PHE A 35 -25.13 -4.31 -17.59
N SER A 36 -26.24 -3.76 -18.09
CA SER A 36 -27.14 -4.43 -19.02
C SER A 36 -26.46 -4.69 -20.37
N LEU A 37 -26.78 -5.85 -20.95
CA LEU A 37 -26.00 -6.64 -21.91
C LEU A 37 -25.62 -6.03 -23.28
N GLU A 38 -25.98 -4.78 -23.62
CA GLU A 38 -25.74 -4.26 -24.99
C GLU A 38 -24.93 -2.95 -25.04
N GLU A 39 -25.31 -1.89 -24.33
CA GLU A 39 -24.56 -0.62 -24.33
C GLU A 39 -23.19 -0.73 -23.62
N VAL A 40 -23.11 -1.70 -22.73
CA VAL A 40 -21.95 -2.01 -21.91
C VAL A 40 -20.87 -2.71 -22.70
N ASN A 41 -21.22 -3.53 -23.69
CA ASN A 41 -20.21 -4.23 -24.46
C ASN A 41 -19.32 -3.25 -25.23
N GLN A 42 -19.80 -2.04 -25.51
CA GLN A 42 -19.04 -0.97 -26.17
C GLN A 42 -18.28 -0.07 -25.18
N PHE A 43 -18.82 0.15 -23.97
CA PHE A 43 -18.14 0.94 -22.93
C PHE A 43 -17.12 0.11 -22.11
N LEU A 44 -17.42 -1.15 -21.80
CA LEU A 44 -16.53 -2.10 -21.13
C LEU A 44 -15.49 -2.74 -22.06
N SER A 45 -15.72 -2.82 -23.37
CA SER A 45 -14.63 -3.18 -24.30
C SER A 45 -13.52 -2.12 -24.28
N SER A 46 -13.82 -0.87 -23.92
CA SER A 46 -12.81 0.19 -23.79
C SER A 46 -12.03 0.15 -22.46
N ARG A 47 -12.55 -0.45 -21.37
CA ARG A 47 -11.90 -0.51 -20.03
C ARG A 47 -12.32 -1.70 -19.15
N SER A 48 -12.31 -2.93 -19.67
CA SER A 48 -12.72 -4.12 -18.91
C SER A 48 -11.75 -4.40 -17.75
N ILE A 49 -12.17 -4.12 -16.52
CA ILE A 49 -11.44 -4.52 -15.32
C ILE A 49 -11.55 -6.04 -15.21
N ARG A 50 -10.43 -6.76 -15.34
CA ARG A 50 -10.38 -8.21 -15.13
C ARG A 50 -10.24 -8.53 -13.65
N TRP A 51 -11.31 -8.99 -13.00
CA TRP A 51 -11.24 -9.46 -11.62
C TRP A 51 -10.75 -10.91 -11.56
N SER A 52 -9.67 -11.16 -10.83
CA SER A 52 -9.06 -12.47 -10.61
C SER A 52 -9.03 -12.83 -9.13
N TYR A 53 -9.36 -14.07 -8.80
CA TYR A 53 -9.36 -14.57 -7.43
C TYR A 53 -8.15 -15.47 -7.17
N ILE A 54 -7.62 -15.44 -5.95
CA ILE A 54 -6.58 -16.38 -5.54
C ILE A 54 -7.15 -17.81 -5.56
N PRO A 55 -6.41 -18.81 -6.07
CA PRO A 55 -6.81 -20.21 -6.00
C PRO A 55 -7.08 -20.66 -4.56
N PRO A 56 -8.18 -21.40 -4.30
CA PRO A 56 -8.42 -21.99 -2.99
C PRO A 56 -7.26 -22.94 -2.63
N GLY A 57 -6.61 -22.71 -1.49
CA GLY A 57 -5.43 -23.47 -1.06
C GLY A 57 -4.08 -22.80 -1.32
N ALA A 58 -4.03 -21.62 -1.94
CA ALA A 58 -2.80 -20.84 -2.17
C ALA A 58 -2.73 -19.53 -1.36
N PRO A 59 -2.85 -19.54 -0.01
CA PRO A 59 -2.88 -18.33 0.81
C PRO A 59 -1.58 -17.50 0.69
N HIS A 60 -0.47 -18.14 0.31
CA HIS A 60 0.81 -17.47 0.09
C HIS A 60 0.75 -16.40 -1.00
N MET A 61 -0.15 -16.52 -1.98
CA MET A 61 -0.31 -15.51 -3.04
C MET A 61 -0.80 -14.17 -2.49
N GLY A 62 -1.53 -14.17 -1.38
CA GLY A 62 -1.97 -12.95 -0.69
C GLY A 62 -1.02 -12.43 0.37
N GLY A 63 0.01 -13.20 0.73
CA GLY A 63 0.87 -12.89 1.86
C GLY A 63 1.61 -11.56 1.76
N ALA A 64 1.92 -11.09 0.54
CA ALA A 64 2.62 -9.83 0.35
C ALA A 64 1.78 -8.62 0.78
N TRP A 65 0.53 -8.51 0.28
CA TRP A 65 -0.35 -7.41 0.68
C TRP A 65 -0.90 -7.59 2.09
N GLU A 66 -1.11 -8.82 2.56
CA GLU A 66 -1.54 -9.07 3.95
C GLU A 66 -0.50 -8.61 4.96
N ARG A 67 0.79 -8.90 4.73
CA ARG A 67 1.87 -8.41 5.58
C ARG A 67 1.91 -6.88 5.59
N MET A 68 1.79 -6.25 4.42
CA MET A 68 1.78 -4.79 4.32
C MET A 68 0.60 -4.18 5.08
N VAL A 69 -0.61 -4.73 4.90
CA VAL A 69 -1.81 -4.32 5.63
C VAL A 69 -1.64 -4.50 7.14
N ARG A 70 -1.02 -5.61 7.58
CA ARG A 70 -0.71 -5.85 8.99
C ARG A 70 0.21 -4.77 9.55
N THR A 71 1.35 -4.49 8.90
CA THR A 71 2.30 -3.48 9.35
C THR A 71 1.63 -2.10 9.44
N VAL A 72 0.86 -1.70 8.43
CA VAL A 72 0.14 -0.42 8.47
C VAL A 72 -0.86 -0.36 9.63
N LYS A 73 -1.61 -1.44 9.89
CA LYS A 73 -2.56 -1.50 11.00
C LYS A 73 -1.89 -1.45 12.37
N GLU A 74 -0.75 -2.12 12.53
CA GLU A 74 0.02 -2.12 13.79
C GLU A 74 0.49 -0.70 14.12
N VAL A 75 1.08 0.00 13.15
CA VAL A 75 1.49 1.39 13.32
C VAL A 75 0.29 2.30 13.63
N LEU A 76 -0.80 2.20 12.85
CA LEU A 76 -2.01 3.00 13.08
C LEU A 76 -2.62 2.76 14.46
N LYS A 77 -2.64 1.51 14.94
CA LYS A 77 -3.18 1.17 16.26
C LYS A 77 -2.43 1.88 17.39
N VAL A 78 -1.12 2.06 17.23
CA VAL A 78 -0.30 2.81 18.20
C VAL A 78 -0.52 4.31 18.05
N VAL A 79 -0.47 4.83 16.82
CA VAL A 79 -0.61 6.26 16.51
C VAL A 79 -1.96 6.81 16.96
N LEU A 80 -3.04 6.04 16.81
CA LEU A 80 -4.41 6.44 17.15
C LEU A 80 -4.83 6.08 18.59
N LYS A 81 -3.94 5.49 19.40
CA LYS A 81 -4.27 5.00 20.74
C LYS A 81 -4.61 6.12 21.74
N GLU A 82 -3.93 7.27 21.61
CA GLU A 82 -4.00 8.35 22.61
C GLU A 82 -5.24 9.25 22.42
N ARG A 83 -5.67 9.45 21.17
CA ARG A 83 -6.80 10.33 20.85
C ARG A 83 -7.43 9.93 19.52
N ALA A 84 -8.74 9.71 19.52
CA ALA A 84 -9.49 9.53 18.29
C ALA A 84 -9.53 10.86 17.50
N PRO A 85 -8.98 10.91 16.28
CA PRO A 85 -9.05 12.09 15.42
C PRO A 85 -10.48 12.31 14.90
N SER A 86 -10.78 13.52 14.44
CA SER A 86 -11.98 13.77 13.63
C SER A 86 -11.90 13.08 12.28
N ASP A 87 -13.04 12.83 11.63
CA ASP A 87 -13.11 12.15 10.32
C ASP A 87 -12.21 12.83 9.26
N GLU A 88 -12.22 14.16 9.20
CA GLU A 88 -11.38 14.94 8.27
C GLU A 88 -9.88 14.76 8.56
N THR A 89 -9.51 14.78 9.85
CA THR A 89 -8.12 14.55 10.27
C THR A 89 -7.71 13.12 9.96
N LEU A 90 -8.58 12.14 10.18
CA LEU A 90 -8.31 10.74 9.90
C LEU A 90 -8.10 10.48 8.41
N LEU A 91 -8.92 11.09 7.55
CA LEU A 91 -8.75 11.01 6.10
C LEU A 91 -7.40 11.60 5.65
N THR A 92 -6.98 12.70 6.27
CA THR A 92 -5.67 13.32 6.01
C THR A 92 -4.53 12.41 6.44
N VAL A 93 -4.60 11.86 7.66
CA VAL A 93 -3.61 10.90 8.18
C VAL A 93 -3.52 9.65 7.29
N PHE A 94 -4.64 9.15 6.77
CA PHE A 94 -4.62 8.03 5.83
C PHE A 94 -3.99 8.38 4.49
N ALA A 95 -4.21 9.59 3.97
CA ALA A 95 -3.57 10.04 2.74
C ALA A 95 -2.05 10.19 2.93
N GLU A 96 -1.61 10.73 4.08
CA GLU A 96 -0.19 10.87 4.42
C GLU A 96 0.47 9.50 4.65
N ALA A 97 -0.18 8.60 5.38
CA ALA A 97 0.29 7.22 5.56
C ALA A 97 0.36 6.46 4.22
N GLU A 98 -0.62 6.63 3.33
CA GLU A 98 -0.61 6.07 1.97
C GLU A 98 0.60 6.60 1.18
N ASN A 99 0.88 7.90 1.25
CA ASN A 99 2.05 8.50 0.60
C ASN A 99 3.36 7.98 1.18
N ILE A 100 3.49 7.87 2.51
CA ILE A 100 4.67 7.34 3.21
C ILE A 100 4.95 5.90 2.76
N VAL A 101 3.95 5.04 2.81
CA VAL A 101 4.10 3.62 2.45
C VAL A 101 4.47 3.47 0.98
N ASN A 102 3.95 4.32 0.09
CA ASN A 102 4.25 4.30 -1.34
C ASN A 102 5.51 5.07 -1.74
N SER A 103 6.13 5.81 -0.81
CA SER A 103 7.44 6.44 -1.00
C SER A 103 8.59 5.49 -0.62
N ARG A 104 8.28 4.28 -0.14
CA ARG A 104 9.29 3.26 0.18
C ARG A 104 10.13 2.91 -1.04
N THR A 105 11.40 2.60 -0.82
CA THR A 105 12.32 2.20 -1.90
C THR A 105 12.07 0.75 -2.31
N LEU A 106 12.06 0.50 -3.61
CA LEU A 106 11.99 -0.85 -4.21
C LEU A 106 13.35 -1.31 -4.70
N THR A 107 14.21 -0.38 -5.10
CA THR A 107 15.59 -0.64 -5.54
C THR A 107 16.60 -0.13 -4.53
N HIS A 108 17.85 -0.53 -4.73
CA HIS A 108 18.98 -0.02 -3.98
C HIS A 108 19.04 1.52 -4.02
N LEU A 109 19.33 2.12 -2.88
CA LEU A 109 19.62 3.55 -2.78
C LEU A 109 21.11 3.75 -3.09
N SER A 110 21.42 4.34 -4.23
CA SER A 110 22.80 4.71 -4.51
C SER A 110 23.26 5.83 -3.57
N ILE A 111 24.55 5.80 -3.24
CA ILE A 111 25.23 6.84 -2.47
C ILE A 111 25.83 7.89 -3.43
N ASP A 112 25.98 7.55 -4.72
CA ASP A 112 26.52 8.44 -5.73
C ASP A 112 25.46 9.44 -6.20
N PRO A 113 25.69 10.76 -6.10
CA PRO A 113 24.79 11.79 -6.61
C PRO A 113 24.55 11.77 -8.12
N GLN A 114 25.42 11.07 -8.88
CA GLN A 114 25.32 10.95 -10.34
C GLN A 114 24.50 9.74 -10.79
N GLU A 115 24.22 8.78 -9.90
CA GLU A 115 23.38 7.63 -10.22
C GLU A 115 21.88 7.97 -10.08
N GLU A 116 21.05 7.33 -10.90
CA GLU A 116 19.60 7.51 -10.85
C GLU A 116 19.04 7.13 -9.47
N GLY A 117 18.14 7.97 -8.95
CA GLY A 117 17.53 7.76 -7.63
C GLY A 117 16.76 6.44 -7.53
N CYS A 118 16.47 6.01 -6.30
CA CYS A 118 15.73 4.76 -6.08
C CYS A 118 14.33 4.79 -6.69
N LEU A 119 13.90 3.66 -7.25
CA LEU A 119 12.51 3.46 -7.64
C LEU A 119 11.64 3.27 -6.39
N THR A 120 10.43 3.84 -6.44
CA THR A 120 9.44 3.77 -5.36
C THR A 120 8.09 3.41 -5.98
N PRO A 121 7.14 2.82 -5.23
CA PRO A 121 5.80 2.58 -5.74
C PRO A 121 5.13 3.84 -6.30
N ASN A 122 5.38 5.01 -5.70
CA ASN A 122 4.86 6.28 -6.18
C ASN A 122 5.32 6.62 -7.61
N HIS A 123 6.52 6.21 -8.03
CA HIS A 123 6.94 6.38 -9.43
C HIS A 123 6.00 5.66 -10.40
N PHE A 124 5.50 4.48 -10.03
CA PHE A 124 4.53 3.73 -10.84
C PHE A 124 3.09 4.25 -10.69
N LEU A 125 2.72 4.74 -9.50
CA LEU A 125 1.35 5.14 -9.17
C LEU A 125 1.01 6.59 -9.53
N VAL A 126 1.99 7.49 -9.53
CA VAL A 126 1.82 8.94 -9.74
C VAL A 126 2.83 9.51 -10.74
N GLY A 127 3.91 8.79 -11.05
CA GLY A 127 4.95 9.24 -11.98
C GLY A 127 6.13 9.99 -11.31
N HIS A 128 6.15 10.09 -9.99
CA HIS A 128 7.26 10.71 -9.22
C HIS A 128 7.43 10.03 -7.86
N SER A 129 8.55 10.26 -7.17
CA SER A 129 8.92 9.54 -5.92
C SER A 129 7.96 9.73 -4.74
N GLY A 130 7.08 10.71 -4.82
CA GLY A 130 6.08 11.08 -3.82
C GLY A 130 5.79 12.57 -3.88
N ALA A 131 4.65 13.01 -3.33
CA ALA A 131 4.39 14.44 -3.19
C ALA A 131 5.31 14.99 -2.09
N GLN A 132 6.17 15.97 -2.42
CA GLN A 132 6.61 16.90 -1.39
C GLN A 132 5.34 17.59 -0.89
N SER A 133 5.10 17.54 0.42
CA SER A 133 3.94 18.22 1.02
C SER A 133 3.90 19.64 0.47
N PRO A 134 2.81 20.08 -0.18
CA PRO A 134 2.68 21.48 -0.51
C PRO A 134 2.83 22.21 0.82
N CYS A 135 3.80 23.11 0.90
CA CYS A 135 3.83 24.10 1.96
C CYS A 135 3.12 25.34 1.41
N PRO A 136 1.86 25.63 1.81
CA PRO A 136 1.40 27.01 1.66
C PRO A 136 0.71 27.55 2.93
N GLY A 137 0.88 28.86 3.09
CA GLY A 137 0.62 29.62 4.30
C GLY A 137 -0.85 29.86 4.65
N GLY A 138 -1.03 30.49 5.81
CA GLY A 138 -2.26 31.15 6.24
C GLY A 138 -3.20 30.32 7.12
N GLY A 139 -3.41 30.77 8.36
CA GLY A 139 -4.52 30.37 9.24
C GLY A 139 -4.13 29.60 10.51
N ASN A 140 -4.40 30.19 11.69
CA ASN A 140 -4.05 29.61 13.00
C ASN A 140 -4.85 28.34 13.37
N THR A 141 -6.08 28.17 12.89
CA THR A 141 -6.92 27.00 13.20
C THR A 141 -6.59 25.81 12.29
N SER A 142 -6.40 26.07 10.99
CA SER A 142 -5.89 25.07 10.03
C SER A 142 -4.46 24.65 10.38
N ALA A 143 -3.66 25.53 10.99
CA ALA A 143 -2.32 25.19 11.46
C ALA A 143 -2.33 24.16 12.61
N LYS A 144 -3.29 24.20 13.54
CA LYS A 144 -3.36 23.21 14.65
C LYS A 144 -3.74 21.82 14.15
N LEU A 145 -4.77 21.73 13.30
CA LEU A 145 -5.19 20.46 12.67
C LEU A 145 -4.09 19.89 11.77
N ARG A 146 -3.43 20.73 10.96
CA ARG A 146 -2.27 20.32 10.16
C ARG A 146 -1.10 19.85 11.00
N ARG A 147 -0.75 20.59 12.06
CA ARG A 147 0.32 20.18 12.99
C ARG A 147 0.00 18.85 13.66
N PHE A 148 -1.27 18.62 14.01
CA PHE A 148 -1.70 17.36 14.60
C PHE A 148 -1.62 16.20 13.59
N ALA A 149 -2.09 16.40 12.35
CA ALA A 149 -1.92 15.41 11.27
C ALA A 149 -0.44 15.11 11.00
N GLN A 150 0.40 16.14 10.86
CA GLN A 150 1.85 16.01 10.69
C GLN A 150 2.50 15.25 11.84
N GLN A 151 2.14 15.54 13.10
CA GLN A 151 2.66 14.81 14.26
C GLN A 151 2.28 13.32 14.20
N LEU A 152 1.06 13.00 13.76
CA LEU A 152 0.62 11.62 13.59
C LEU A 152 1.37 10.95 12.43
N ALA A 153 1.61 11.65 11.33
CA ALA A 153 2.40 11.16 10.21
C ALA A 153 3.88 10.97 10.56
N ASP A 154 4.48 11.85 11.34
CA ASP A 154 5.87 11.72 11.81
C ASP A 154 5.99 10.52 12.77
N ARG A 155 5.02 10.34 13.67
CA ARG A 155 4.93 9.15 14.53
C ARG A 155 4.75 7.89 13.69
N PHE A 156 3.92 7.94 12.65
CA PHE A 156 3.73 6.86 11.70
C PHE A 156 5.03 6.54 10.98
N TRP A 157 5.75 7.53 10.45
CA TRP A 157 7.03 7.39 9.77
C TRP A 157 8.08 6.72 10.65
N ASN A 158 8.30 7.24 11.86
CA ASN A 158 9.32 6.71 12.77
C ASN A 158 9.06 5.23 13.12
N ARG A 159 7.80 4.87 13.33
CA ARG A 159 7.40 3.49 13.62
C ARG A 159 7.47 2.62 12.39
N TRP A 160 6.98 3.11 11.25
CA TRP A 160 7.08 2.42 9.96
C TRP A 160 8.52 2.07 9.64
N VAL A 161 9.46 3.00 9.76
CA VAL A 161 10.89 2.73 9.55
C VAL A 161 11.41 1.69 10.54
N SER A 162 11.09 1.81 11.83
CA SER A 162 11.56 0.88 12.87
C SER A 162 11.02 -0.55 12.71
N GLU A 163 9.77 -0.70 12.27
CA GLU A 163 9.08 -1.99 12.20
C GLU A 163 9.17 -2.64 10.82
N TYR A 164 9.14 -1.85 9.75
CA TYR A 164 9.16 -2.35 8.37
C TYR A 164 10.58 -2.49 7.81
N LEU A 165 11.47 -1.51 8.02
CA LEU A 165 12.80 -1.53 7.40
C LEU A 165 13.62 -2.78 7.76
N PRO A 166 13.57 -3.31 9.00
CA PRO A 166 14.23 -4.59 9.32
C PRO A 166 13.71 -5.77 8.51
N THR A 167 12.44 -5.74 8.06
CA THR A 167 11.88 -6.80 7.22
C THR A 167 12.43 -6.79 5.79
N LEU A 168 12.89 -5.64 5.29
CA LEU A 168 13.55 -5.53 3.97
C LEU A 168 14.99 -6.04 4.01
N ALA A 169 15.71 -5.82 5.11
CA ALA A 169 17.10 -6.24 5.27
C ALA A 169 17.24 -7.75 5.55
N ARG A 170 16.19 -8.41 6.05
CA ARG A 170 16.28 -9.81 6.51
C ARG A 170 16.28 -10.79 5.33
N ARG A 171 17.47 -11.20 4.89
CA ARG A 171 17.66 -12.34 3.97
C ARG A 171 17.45 -13.66 4.70
N THR A 172 16.21 -14.13 4.85
CA THR A 172 15.90 -15.38 5.59
C THR A 172 16.52 -16.66 5.02
N LYS A 173 17.09 -16.64 3.80
CA LYS A 173 17.48 -17.86 3.07
C LYS A 173 18.80 -18.51 3.51
N TRP A 174 19.54 -17.94 4.47
CA TRP A 174 20.88 -18.45 4.85
C TRP A 174 21.22 -18.35 6.35
N PHE A 175 20.22 -18.14 7.22
CA PHE A 175 20.46 -17.96 8.67
C PHE A 175 19.89 -19.08 9.55
N ASP A 176 19.32 -20.11 8.95
CA ASP A 176 18.94 -21.31 9.70
C ASP A 176 20.21 -22.12 10.01
N ARG A 177 20.33 -22.62 11.24
CA ARG A 177 21.44 -23.52 11.62
C ARG A 177 21.33 -24.80 10.79
N ALA A 178 22.13 -24.90 9.74
CA ALA A 178 22.35 -26.15 9.04
C ALA A 178 23.38 -26.99 9.82
N PRO A 179 23.18 -28.31 9.97
CA PRO A 179 24.23 -29.18 10.47
C PRO A 179 25.47 -29.06 9.56
N PRO A 180 26.69 -29.08 10.12
CA PRO A 180 27.91 -29.04 9.32
C PRO A 180 27.91 -30.21 8.33
N LEU A 181 28.31 -29.96 7.08
CA LEU A 181 28.41 -30.99 6.04
C LEU A 181 29.47 -32.02 6.45
N GLU A 182 29.05 -33.29 6.55
CA GLU A 182 29.95 -34.41 6.82
C GLU A 182 30.55 -34.96 5.51
N LYS A 183 31.74 -35.56 5.59
CA LYS A 183 32.38 -36.19 4.41
C LYS A 183 31.50 -37.35 3.93
N GLY A 184 30.97 -37.23 2.71
CA GLY A 184 30.10 -38.23 2.08
C GLY A 184 28.69 -37.70 1.74
N THR A 185 28.36 -36.48 2.16
CA THR A 185 27.10 -35.83 1.77
C THR A 185 27.14 -35.46 0.29
N VAL A 186 26.26 -36.05 -0.51
CA VAL A 186 26.04 -35.67 -1.91
C VAL A 186 25.05 -34.51 -1.94
N VAL A 187 25.42 -33.44 -2.66
CA VAL A 187 24.61 -32.23 -2.89
C VAL A 187 23.74 -32.41 -4.13
#